data_AF-A0A950A7U0-F1
#
_entry.id   AF-A0A950A7U0-F1
#
_cell.length_a   1.000
_cell.length_b   1.000
_cell.length_c   1.000
_cell.angle_alpha   90.00
_cell.angle_beta   90.00
_cell.angle_gamma   90.00
#
_symmetry.space_group_name_H-M   'P 1'
#
loop_
_entity.id
_entity.type
_entity.pdbx_description
1 polymer ?
#
loop_
_entity_poly.entity_id
_entity_poly.type
_entity_poly.pdbx_seq_one_letter_code
_entity_poly.pdbx_strand_id
1 'polypeptide(L)'
;MVQSAVAESKEAVSAASVVASGSLAILKLVVGWLSGSLGILAEAAHSLLDLISTLITLLVVRVASVPPDSNHPYGHERAEQLGALAGMTLLAGTGALIVYHAFDTIFFHPAAPSLSVWAFGVLVVSIVIDFFRARALRKAAANLASSALASDAAHFANDMLGALAVLLGLILIALRERLHLPDWLVTRLDAFAALLVAAVAFRSVWRLGSRAVHSLMDDVPIGLVDRLKKRVESVDGVVPGTVAIRTRFVGNRPFVEVKLGTIRGASLESAHQLSEIVEKEINAEVGDAEATVHVEPAATPDEPRAASIRAVAHQLGLRVHNLNIYLLAREMHAELDLELPDHLTLAEAHRHSETLEKAILKEVRGPIRVTVHLEPRSEEPRPAVRHEPSARRVEEVLSILPEAKNVTVSDVLVTDEGLVVTLEKAFSGTTSLAQTHQLMAGLERAIHASIPEVTRVHINPEIDS
;
A
#
# COMPACT_ATOMS: atom_id res chain seq x y z
N MET A 1 -15.60 9.65 -10.56
CA MET A 1 -16.60 9.20 -11.56
C MET A 1 -16.78 7.68 -11.59
N VAL A 2 -15.72 6.85 -11.62
CA VAL A 2 -15.89 5.38 -11.65
C VAL A 2 -16.49 4.85 -10.34
N GLN A 3 -16.01 5.31 -9.18
CA GLN A 3 -16.54 4.86 -7.88
C GLN A 3 -17.99 5.27 -7.63
N SER A 4 -18.39 6.47 -8.05
CA SER A 4 -19.78 6.93 -7.93
C SER A 4 -20.71 6.09 -8.80
N ALA A 5 -20.29 5.73 -10.02
CA ALA A 5 -21.07 4.84 -10.90
C ALA A 5 -21.20 3.41 -10.34
N VAL A 6 -20.14 2.89 -9.69
CA VAL A 6 -20.18 1.58 -9.03
C VAL A 6 -21.14 1.61 -7.82
N ALA A 7 -21.07 2.65 -6.99
CA ALA A 7 -21.98 2.85 -5.86
C ALA A 7 -23.45 2.93 -6.31
N GLU A 8 -23.74 3.76 -7.31
CA GLU A 8 -25.09 3.86 -7.90
C GLU A 8 -25.59 2.50 -8.43
N SER A 9 -24.71 1.72 -9.07
CA SER A 9 -25.08 0.39 -9.55
C SER A 9 -25.36 -0.60 -8.42
N LYS A 10 -24.60 -0.55 -7.31
CA LYS A 10 -24.86 -1.41 -6.13
C LYS A 10 -26.20 -1.05 -5.50
N GLU A 11 -26.45 0.24 -5.30
CA GLU A 11 -27.71 0.74 -4.73
C GLU A 11 -28.92 0.38 -5.59
N ALA A 12 -28.81 0.54 -6.92
CA ALA A 12 -29.90 0.20 -7.85
C ALA A 12 -30.27 -1.29 -7.78
N VAL A 13 -29.27 -2.19 -7.72
CA VAL A 13 -29.49 -3.64 -7.60
C VAL A 13 -30.12 -3.98 -6.24
N SER A 14 -29.62 -3.40 -5.15
CA SER A 14 -30.20 -3.60 -3.81
C SER A 14 -31.64 -3.08 -3.74
N ALA A 15 -31.92 -1.89 -4.27
CA ALA A 15 -33.26 -1.32 -4.30
C ALA A 15 -34.25 -2.18 -5.11
N ALA A 16 -33.82 -2.70 -6.27
CA ALA A 16 -34.61 -3.64 -7.04
C ALA A 16 -34.92 -4.92 -6.25
N SER A 17 -33.97 -5.43 -5.46
CA SER A 17 -34.18 -6.58 -4.58
C SER A 17 -35.18 -6.30 -3.45
N VAL A 18 -35.15 -5.10 -2.87
CA VAL A 18 -36.12 -4.66 -1.86
C VAL A 18 -37.53 -4.58 -2.45
N VAL A 19 -37.69 -4.00 -3.64
CA VAL A 19 -38.99 -3.93 -4.34
C VAL A 19 -39.54 -5.33 -4.64
N ALA A 20 -38.68 -6.25 -5.09
CA ALA A 20 -39.06 -7.63 -5.34
C ALA A 20 -39.50 -8.35 -4.05
N SER A 21 -38.73 -8.21 -2.96
CA SER A 21 -39.05 -8.80 -1.65
C SER A 21 -40.37 -8.27 -1.10
N GLY A 22 -40.57 -6.95 -1.17
CA GLY A 22 -41.78 -6.30 -0.68
C GLY A 22 -43.01 -6.73 -1.48
N SER A 23 -42.88 -6.80 -2.80
CA SER A 23 -43.96 -7.26 -3.68
C SER A 23 -44.34 -8.71 -3.40
N LEU A 24 -43.35 -9.59 -3.17
CA LEU A 24 -43.59 -11.00 -2.85
C LEU A 24 -44.23 -11.17 -1.47
N ALA A 25 -43.74 -10.45 -0.45
CA ALA A 25 -44.30 -10.47 0.89
C ALA A 25 -45.77 -10.01 0.90
N ILE A 26 -46.09 -8.91 0.22
CA ILE A 26 -47.47 -8.41 0.08
C ILE A 26 -48.35 -9.42 -0.64
N LEU A 27 -47.88 -10.00 -1.75
CA LEU A 27 -48.62 -11.00 -2.52
C LEU A 27 -48.96 -12.22 -1.64
N LYS A 28 -47.96 -12.79 -0.95
CA LYS A 28 -48.14 -13.95 -0.07
C LYS A 28 -49.11 -13.62 1.08
N LEU A 29 -49.01 -12.43 1.67
CA LEU A 29 -49.88 -12.01 2.76
C LEU A 29 -51.35 -11.87 2.30
N VAL A 30 -51.58 -11.23 1.15
CA VAL A 30 -52.93 -11.08 0.58
C VAL A 30 -53.52 -12.44 0.21
N VAL A 31 -52.76 -13.31 -0.46
CA VAL A 31 -53.22 -14.64 -0.83
C VAL A 31 -53.46 -15.50 0.41
N GLY A 32 -52.58 -15.44 1.41
CA GLY A 32 -52.75 -16.15 2.68
C GLY A 32 -54.00 -15.72 3.44
N TRP A 33 -54.26 -14.42 3.48
CA TRP A 33 -55.46 -13.86 4.11
C TRP A 33 -56.74 -14.25 3.37
N LEU A 34 -56.79 -14.06 2.04
CA LEU A 34 -57.97 -14.38 1.23
C LEU A 34 -58.26 -15.88 1.16
N SER A 35 -57.24 -16.72 1.15
CA SER A 35 -57.39 -18.18 1.14
C SER A 35 -57.68 -18.77 2.52
N GLY A 36 -57.49 -17.99 3.60
CA GLY A 36 -57.55 -18.49 4.97
C GLY A 36 -56.46 -19.54 5.29
N SER A 37 -55.40 -19.63 4.48
CA SER A 37 -54.37 -20.65 4.61
C SER A 37 -53.30 -20.24 5.61
N LEU A 38 -53.29 -20.93 6.76
CA LEU A 38 -52.24 -20.75 7.78
C LEU A 38 -50.82 -21.03 7.23
N GLY A 39 -50.68 -21.97 6.29
CA GLY A 39 -49.39 -22.28 5.65
C GLY A 39 -48.87 -21.14 4.76
N ILE A 40 -49.75 -20.52 3.98
CA ILE A 40 -49.38 -19.36 3.15
C ILE A 40 -49.11 -18.13 4.02
N LEU A 41 -49.82 -17.97 5.14
CA LEU A 41 -49.55 -16.90 6.12
C LEU A 41 -48.19 -17.08 6.81
N ALA A 42 -47.78 -18.31 7.14
CA ALA A 42 -46.44 -18.59 7.66
C ALA A 42 -45.35 -18.27 6.63
N GLU A 43 -45.58 -18.63 5.36
CA GLU A 43 -44.69 -18.31 4.25
C GLU A 43 -44.62 -16.78 3.98
N ALA A 44 -45.73 -16.06 4.19
CA ALA A 44 -45.75 -14.60 4.14
C ALA A 44 -44.91 -13.96 5.25
N ALA A 45 -44.96 -14.51 6.47
CA ALA A 45 -44.14 -14.07 7.59
C ALA A 45 -42.64 -14.29 7.31
N HIS A 46 -42.28 -15.40 6.66
CA HIS A 46 -40.92 -15.65 6.21
C HIS A 46 -40.45 -14.58 5.19
N SER A 47 -41.26 -14.29 4.16
CA SER A 47 -40.94 -13.24 3.20
C SER A 47 -40.88 -11.81 3.78
N LEU A 48 -41.51 -11.56 4.93
CA LEU A 48 -41.30 -10.31 5.67
C LEU A 48 -39.90 -10.24 6.30
N LEU A 49 -39.37 -11.36 6.82
CA LEU A 49 -37.99 -11.42 7.32
C LEU A 49 -36.99 -11.20 6.17
N ASP A 50 -37.27 -11.74 4.99
CA ASP A 50 -36.46 -11.50 3.78
C ASP A 50 -36.47 -10.03 3.37
N LEU A 51 -37.63 -9.37 3.44
CA LEU A 51 -37.73 -7.93 3.21
C LEU A 51 -36.88 -7.14 4.22
N ILE A 52 -36.90 -7.51 5.50
CA ILE A 52 -36.04 -6.88 6.52
C ILE A 52 -34.56 -7.09 6.17
N SER A 53 -34.17 -8.31 5.79
CA SER A 53 -32.79 -8.62 5.40
C SER A 53 -32.32 -7.78 4.20
N THR A 54 -33.12 -7.71 3.13
CA THR A 54 -32.77 -6.87 1.95
C THR A 54 -32.73 -5.38 2.26
N LEU A 55 -33.57 -4.89 3.19
CA LEU A 55 -33.54 -3.51 3.64
C LEU A 55 -32.24 -3.19 4.40
N ILE A 56 -31.78 -4.12 5.25
CA ILE A 56 -30.48 -4.02 5.91
C ILE A 56 -29.36 -3.97 4.86
N THR A 57 -29.39 -4.84 3.85
CA THR A 57 -28.39 -4.83 2.77
C THR A 57 -28.41 -3.51 1.99
N LEU A 58 -29.57 -2.95 1.66
CA LEU A 58 -29.66 -1.64 1.02
C LEU A 58 -29.06 -0.52 1.89
N LEU A 59 -29.36 -0.52 3.20
CA LEU A 59 -28.81 0.45 4.14
C LEU A 59 -27.28 0.33 4.22
N VAL A 60 -26.77 -0.90 4.34
CA VAL A 60 -25.34 -1.17 4.41
C VAL A 60 -24.63 -0.73 3.14
N VAL A 61 -25.18 -1.02 1.96
CA VAL A 61 -24.60 -0.59 0.68
C VAL A 61 -24.55 0.94 0.59
N ARG A 62 -25.59 1.65 1.06
CA ARG A 62 -25.60 3.12 1.13
C ARG A 62 -24.51 3.64 2.05
N VAL A 63 -24.43 3.10 3.27
CA VAL A 63 -23.41 3.50 4.25
C VAL A 63 -22.01 3.23 3.71
N ALA A 64 -21.78 2.06 3.12
CA ALA A 64 -20.49 1.69 2.54
C ALA A 64 -20.07 2.57 1.35
N SER A 65 -21.04 3.16 0.65
CA SER A 65 -20.80 4.05 -0.49
C SER A 65 -20.48 5.49 -0.07
N VAL A 66 -20.57 5.82 1.23
CA VAL A 66 -20.21 7.13 1.75
C VAL A 66 -18.69 7.31 1.65
N PRO A 67 -18.20 8.40 1.02
CA PRO A 67 -16.76 8.66 0.90
C PRO A 67 -16.09 8.85 2.27
N PRO A 68 -14.75 8.80 2.34
CA PRO A 68 -14.01 9.10 3.56
C PRO A 68 -14.40 10.43 4.22
N ASP A 69 -14.52 10.42 5.54
CA ASP A 69 -14.80 11.59 6.37
C ASP A 69 -13.79 11.72 7.53
N SER A 70 -13.93 12.74 8.37
CA SER A 70 -13.00 12.99 9.48
C SER A 70 -12.97 11.89 10.55
N ASN A 71 -14.08 11.16 10.72
CA ASN A 71 -14.19 10.07 11.70
C ASN A 71 -13.82 8.71 11.08
N HIS A 72 -13.87 8.60 9.74
CA HIS A 72 -13.54 7.42 8.95
C HIS A 72 -12.63 7.80 7.78
N PRO A 73 -11.32 8.03 8.03
CA PRO A 73 -10.38 8.47 6.99
C PRO A 73 -10.17 7.47 5.84
N TYR A 74 -10.48 6.20 6.08
CA TYR A 74 -10.42 5.13 5.08
C TYR A 74 -11.78 4.84 4.41
N GLY A 75 -12.80 5.63 4.72
CA GLY A 75 -14.17 5.42 4.25
C GLY A 75 -14.94 4.37 5.04
N HIS A 76 -16.16 4.11 4.55
CA HIS A 76 -17.15 3.27 5.23
C HIS A 76 -17.28 1.87 4.61
N GLU A 77 -16.42 1.50 3.65
CA GLU A 77 -16.57 0.26 2.88
C GLU A 77 -16.59 -1.01 3.76
N ARG A 78 -15.96 -0.97 4.96
CA ARG A 78 -16.02 -2.05 5.96
C ARG A 78 -17.44 -2.39 6.44
N ALA A 79 -18.40 -1.47 6.27
CA ALA A 79 -19.80 -1.73 6.56
C ALA A 79 -20.37 -2.88 5.72
N GLU A 80 -19.87 -3.10 4.49
CA GLU A 80 -20.33 -4.23 3.66
C GLU A 80 -20.03 -5.58 4.29
N GLN A 81 -18.84 -5.76 4.88
CA GLN A 81 -18.46 -7.00 5.56
C GLN A 81 -19.32 -7.22 6.81
N LEU A 82 -19.62 -6.15 7.55
CA LEU A 82 -20.53 -6.22 8.70
C LEU A 82 -21.95 -6.59 8.28
N GLY A 83 -22.47 -6.00 7.20
CA GLY A 83 -23.77 -6.36 6.65
C GLY A 83 -23.82 -7.79 6.13
N ALA A 84 -22.75 -8.26 5.46
CA ALA A 84 -22.63 -9.65 5.05
C ALA A 84 -22.65 -10.61 6.25
N LEU A 85 -21.96 -10.26 7.33
CA LEU A 85 -21.96 -11.05 8.56
C LEU A 85 -23.34 -11.05 9.24
N ALA A 86 -24.03 -9.91 9.26
CA ALA A 86 -25.41 -9.82 9.74
C ALA A 86 -26.35 -10.71 8.91
N GLY A 87 -26.27 -10.65 7.58
CA GLY A 87 -27.04 -11.53 6.69
C GLY A 87 -26.75 -13.02 6.90
N MET A 88 -25.47 -13.40 7.03
CA MET A 88 -25.09 -14.77 7.36
C MET A 88 -25.58 -15.22 8.74
N THR A 89 -25.64 -14.31 9.71
CA THR A 89 -26.18 -14.60 11.05
C THR A 89 -27.69 -14.86 10.99
N LEU A 90 -28.43 -14.07 10.21
CA LEU A 90 -29.86 -14.30 9.95
C LEU A 90 -30.08 -15.66 9.27
N LEU A 91 -29.31 -15.95 8.21
CA LEU A 91 -29.38 -17.24 7.50
C LEU A 91 -29.05 -18.42 8.43
N ALA A 92 -28.05 -18.28 9.30
CA ALA A 92 -27.70 -19.30 10.29
C ALA A 92 -28.83 -19.52 11.31
N GLY A 93 -29.46 -18.43 11.78
CA GLY A 93 -30.61 -18.49 12.68
C GLY A 93 -31.80 -19.21 12.05
N THR A 94 -32.15 -18.86 10.80
CA THR A 94 -33.19 -19.54 10.03
C THR A 94 -32.85 -21.02 9.81
N GLY A 95 -31.60 -21.34 9.45
CA GLY A 95 -31.14 -22.72 9.31
C GLY A 95 -31.26 -23.52 10.61
N ALA A 96 -30.93 -22.93 11.76
CA ALA A 96 -31.07 -23.57 13.06
C ALA A 96 -32.53 -23.85 13.44
N LEU A 97 -33.44 -22.90 13.16
CA LEU A 97 -34.88 -23.09 13.32
C LEU A 97 -35.41 -24.23 12.45
N ILE A 98 -34.98 -24.29 11.17
CA ILE A 98 -35.36 -25.38 10.25
C ILE A 98 -34.90 -26.73 10.80
N VAL A 99 -33.65 -26.82 11.26
CA VAL A 99 -33.12 -28.04 11.87
C VAL A 99 -33.96 -28.45 13.09
N TYR A 100 -34.24 -27.51 14.00
CA TYR A 100 -35.07 -27.77 15.17
C TYR A 100 -36.45 -28.33 14.80
N HIS A 101 -37.16 -27.69 13.86
CA HIS A 101 -38.47 -28.15 13.40
C HIS A 101 -38.41 -29.50 12.66
N ALA A 102 -37.38 -29.74 11.88
CA ALA A 102 -37.19 -31.03 11.20
C ALA A 102 -36.97 -32.17 12.20
N PHE A 103 -36.15 -31.94 13.24
CA PHE A 103 -35.98 -32.90 14.34
C PHE A 103 -37.30 -33.15 15.08
N ASP A 104 -38.05 -32.09 15.43
CA ASP A 104 -39.35 -32.24 16.10
C ASP A 104 -40.34 -33.08 15.26
N THR A 105 -40.39 -32.82 13.96
CA THR A 105 -41.27 -33.52 13.01
C THR A 105 -40.88 -34.99 12.85
N ILE A 106 -39.59 -35.32 12.82
CA ILE A 106 -39.10 -36.70 12.64
C ILE A 106 -39.44 -37.58 13.86
N PHE A 107 -39.28 -37.03 15.07
CA PHE A 107 -39.30 -37.79 16.32
C PHE A 107 -40.59 -37.66 17.13
N PHE A 108 -41.24 -36.50 17.15
CA PHE A 108 -42.36 -36.23 18.06
C PHE A 108 -43.70 -36.01 17.34
N HIS A 109 -43.70 -35.25 16.24
CA HIS A 109 -44.96 -34.85 15.57
C HIS A 109 -44.90 -35.03 14.05
N PRO A 110 -45.05 -36.26 13.51
CA PRO A 110 -45.13 -36.48 12.07
C PRO A 110 -46.39 -35.80 11.50
N ALA A 111 -46.21 -34.71 10.75
CA ALA A 111 -47.30 -33.99 10.12
C ALA A 111 -47.16 -34.09 8.59
N ALA A 112 -48.21 -34.54 7.92
CA ALA A 112 -48.26 -34.50 6.46
C ALA A 112 -48.54 -33.05 6.00
N PRO A 113 -47.81 -32.50 5.02
CA PRO A 113 -48.08 -31.19 4.46
C PRO A 113 -49.52 -31.11 3.93
N SER A 114 -50.25 -30.05 4.26
CA SER A 114 -51.61 -29.86 3.75
C SER A 114 -51.55 -29.45 2.27
N LEU A 115 -52.20 -30.25 1.41
CA LEU A 115 -52.28 -29.98 -0.02
C LEU A 115 -53.30 -28.87 -0.29
N SER A 116 -52.82 -27.64 -0.47
CA SER A 116 -53.60 -26.56 -1.08
C SER A 116 -53.07 -26.26 -2.48
N VAL A 117 -53.95 -26.30 -3.48
CA VAL A 117 -53.62 -25.93 -4.87
C VAL A 117 -53.05 -24.50 -4.94
N TRP A 118 -53.52 -23.61 -4.06
CA TRP A 118 -53.01 -22.25 -3.92
C TRP A 118 -51.58 -22.21 -3.37
N ALA A 119 -51.24 -23.09 -2.43
CA ALA A 119 -49.89 -23.19 -1.88
C ALA A 119 -48.89 -23.64 -2.96
N PHE A 120 -49.29 -24.56 -3.84
CA PHE A 120 -48.46 -24.99 -4.98
C PHE A 120 -48.17 -23.84 -5.95
N GLY A 121 -49.20 -23.07 -6.34
CA GLY A 121 -49.04 -21.93 -7.23
C GLY A 121 -48.12 -20.84 -6.66
N VAL A 122 -48.33 -20.47 -5.39
CA VAL A 122 -47.49 -19.48 -4.68
C VAL A 122 -46.04 -19.96 -4.55
N LEU A 123 -45.83 -21.25 -4.28
CA LEU A 123 -44.50 -21.84 -4.17
C LEU A 123 -43.73 -21.78 -5.50
N VAL A 124 -44.37 -22.14 -6.61
CA VAL A 124 -43.77 -22.05 -7.95
C VAL A 124 -43.41 -20.61 -8.31
N VAL A 125 -44.32 -19.66 -8.05
CA VAL A 125 -44.05 -18.23 -8.30
C VAL A 125 -42.87 -17.74 -7.47
N SER A 126 -42.78 -18.14 -6.21
CA SER A 126 -41.68 -17.76 -5.31
C SER A 126 -40.33 -18.29 -5.82
N ILE A 127 -40.27 -19.57 -6.21
CA ILE A 127 -39.06 -20.18 -6.78
C ILE A 127 -38.56 -19.42 -8.02
N VAL A 128 -39.47 -19.03 -8.92
CA VAL A 128 -39.11 -18.28 -10.13
C VAL A 128 -38.54 -16.91 -9.78
N ILE A 129 -39.18 -16.20 -8.86
CA ILE A 129 -38.72 -14.87 -8.40
C ILE A 129 -37.34 -14.99 -7.75
N ASP A 130 -37.16 -15.92 -6.81
CA ASP A 130 -35.90 -16.08 -6.10
C ASP A 130 -34.77 -16.57 -7.00
N PHE A 131 -35.06 -17.37 -8.03
CA PHE A 131 -34.10 -17.73 -9.06
C PHE A 131 -33.54 -16.49 -9.79
N PHE A 132 -34.42 -15.62 -10.29
CA PHE A 132 -33.99 -14.40 -10.98
C PHE A 132 -33.24 -13.45 -10.05
N ARG A 133 -33.70 -13.29 -8.80
CA ARG A 133 -33.06 -12.45 -7.79
C ARG A 133 -31.68 -12.97 -7.42
N ALA A 134 -31.56 -14.24 -7.06
CA ALA A 134 -30.28 -14.85 -6.71
C ALA A 134 -29.28 -14.76 -7.86
N ARG A 135 -29.74 -14.90 -9.12
CA ARG A 135 -28.89 -14.75 -10.29
C ARG A 135 -28.45 -13.30 -10.53
N ALA A 136 -29.36 -12.35 -10.41
CA ALA A 136 -29.05 -10.92 -10.56
C ALA A 136 -28.07 -10.45 -9.48
N LEU A 137 -28.34 -10.77 -8.21
CA LEU A 137 -27.49 -10.43 -7.07
C LEU A 137 -26.12 -11.11 -7.16
N ARG A 138 -26.06 -12.40 -7.55
CA ARG A 138 -24.77 -13.09 -7.72
C ARG A 138 -23.91 -12.47 -8.82
N LYS A 139 -24.54 -12.06 -9.93
CA LYS A 139 -23.85 -11.36 -11.01
C LYS A 139 -23.35 -10.00 -10.55
N ALA A 140 -24.18 -9.23 -9.85
CA ALA A 140 -23.81 -7.93 -9.31
C ALA A 140 -22.70 -8.05 -8.25
N ALA A 141 -22.79 -9.02 -7.34
CA ALA A 141 -21.78 -9.29 -6.32
C ALA A 141 -20.41 -9.62 -6.93
N ALA A 142 -20.39 -10.39 -8.02
CA ALA A 142 -19.14 -10.71 -8.74
C ALA A 142 -18.58 -9.50 -9.49
N ASN A 143 -19.45 -8.75 -10.19
CA ASN A 143 -19.01 -7.61 -11.01
C ASN A 143 -18.61 -6.38 -10.19
N LEU A 144 -19.27 -6.17 -9.05
CA LEU A 144 -19.10 -4.99 -8.19
C LEU A 144 -18.32 -5.32 -6.90
N ALA A 145 -17.78 -6.54 -6.80
CA ALA A 145 -17.04 -7.06 -5.65
C ALA A 145 -17.74 -6.80 -4.30
N SER A 146 -19.06 -6.97 -4.24
CA SER A 146 -19.84 -6.64 -3.04
C SER A 146 -20.13 -7.87 -2.17
N SER A 147 -19.66 -7.81 -0.92
CA SER A 147 -19.86 -8.89 0.05
C SER A 147 -21.30 -8.92 0.58
N ALA A 148 -21.92 -7.75 0.75
CA ALA A 148 -23.32 -7.65 1.17
C ALA A 148 -24.25 -8.25 0.12
N LEU A 149 -24.06 -7.92 -1.17
CA LEU A 149 -24.83 -8.53 -2.26
C LEU A 149 -24.58 -10.04 -2.40
N ALA A 150 -23.35 -10.51 -2.14
CA ALA A 150 -23.03 -11.94 -2.15
C ALA A 150 -23.78 -12.70 -1.05
N SER A 151 -23.96 -12.07 0.11
CA SER A 151 -24.73 -12.62 1.23
C SER A 151 -26.20 -12.77 0.87
N ASP A 152 -26.83 -11.70 0.38
CA ASP A 152 -28.23 -11.74 -0.07
C ASP A 152 -28.44 -12.76 -1.19
N ALA A 153 -27.51 -12.84 -2.17
CA ALA A 153 -27.59 -13.83 -3.24
C ALA A 153 -27.54 -15.28 -2.73
N ALA A 154 -26.85 -15.52 -1.61
CA ALA A 154 -26.77 -16.84 -1.00
C ALA A 154 -28.02 -17.16 -0.17
N HIS A 155 -28.57 -16.17 0.53
CA HIS A 155 -29.84 -16.26 1.24
C HIS A 155 -30.97 -16.68 0.29
N PHE A 156 -31.22 -15.90 -0.78
CA PHE A 156 -32.28 -16.24 -1.76
C PHE A 156 -32.02 -17.53 -2.54
N ALA A 157 -30.76 -17.90 -2.77
CA ALA A 157 -30.46 -19.20 -3.36
C ALA A 157 -30.83 -20.35 -2.41
N ASN A 158 -30.65 -20.16 -1.10
CA ASN A 158 -31.03 -21.14 -0.10
C ASN A 158 -32.55 -21.24 0.02
N ASP A 159 -33.26 -20.12 0.00
CA ASP A 159 -34.73 -20.10 0.05
C ASP A 159 -35.34 -20.76 -1.18
N MET A 160 -34.80 -20.49 -2.38
CA MET A 160 -35.17 -21.16 -3.62
C MET A 160 -34.96 -22.69 -3.52
N LEU A 161 -33.83 -23.14 -2.96
CA LEU A 161 -33.57 -24.57 -2.75
C LEU A 161 -34.53 -25.18 -1.73
N GLY A 162 -34.87 -24.44 -0.67
CA GLY A 162 -35.90 -24.81 0.30
C GLY A 162 -37.26 -25.01 -0.36
N ALA A 163 -37.70 -24.02 -1.12
CA ALA A 163 -38.96 -24.08 -1.85
C ALA A 163 -39.00 -25.21 -2.88
N LEU A 164 -37.90 -25.47 -3.59
CA LEU A 164 -37.77 -26.61 -4.50
C LEU A 164 -37.85 -27.95 -3.76
N ALA A 165 -37.22 -28.05 -2.59
CA ALA A 165 -37.26 -29.26 -1.76
C ALA A 165 -38.70 -29.57 -1.30
N VAL A 166 -39.44 -28.56 -0.84
CA VAL A 166 -40.86 -28.68 -0.50
C VAL A 166 -41.70 -29.05 -1.72
N LEU A 167 -41.47 -28.42 -2.88
CA LEU A 167 -42.18 -28.72 -4.12
C LEU A 167 -42.00 -30.17 -4.56
N LEU A 168 -40.77 -30.68 -4.50
CA LEU A 168 -40.45 -32.08 -4.78
C LEU A 168 -41.14 -33.03 -3.78
N GLY A 169 -41.17 -32.65 -2.50
CA GLY A 169 -41.89 -33.38 -1.46
C GLY A 169 -43.39 -33.52 -1.77
N LEU A 170 -44.03 -32.41 -2.17
CA LEU A 170 -45.45 -32.41 -2.57
C LEU A 170 -45.72 -33.27 -3.80
N ILE A 171 -44.84 -33.22 -4.81
CA ILE A 171 -44.96 -34.06 -6.01
C ILE A 171 -44.86 -35.55 -5.66
N LEU A 172 -43.94 -35.92 -4.77
CA LEU A 172 -43.77 -37.30 -4.31
C LEU A 172 -44.97 -37.79 -3.49
N ILE A 173 -45.57 -36.92 -2.67
CA ILE A 173 -46.84 -37.22 -1.97
C ILE A 173 -47.97 -37.46 -2.99
N ALA A 174 -48.09 -36.63 -4.02
CA ALA A 174 -49.11 -36.77 -5.05
C ALA A 174 -48.95 -38.07 -5.87
N LEU A 175 -47.72 -38.57 -6.04
CA LEU A 175 -47.40 -39.80 -6.76
C LEU A 175 -47.33 -41.05 -5.86
N ARG A 176 -47.64 -40.93 -4.56
CA ARG A 176 -47.47 -42.01 -3.57
C ARG A 176 -48.16 -43.32 -3.98
N GLU A 177 -49.39 -43.23 -4.50
CA GLU A 177 -50.23 -44.38 -4.87
C GLU A 177 -49.69 -45.08 -6.12
N ARG A 178 -48.97 -44.35 -6.97
CA ARG A 178 -48.37 -44.86 -8.20
C ARG A 178 -47.01 -45.50 -7.95
N LEU A 179 -46.26 -44.97 -6.97
CA LEU A 179 -44.88 -45.37 -6.65
C LEU A 179 -44.76 -46.38 -5.49
N HIS A 180 -45.87 -46.76 -4.83
CA HIS A 180 -45.90 -47.73 -3.73
C HIS A 180 -44.89 -47.39 -2.61
N LEU A 181 -44.77 -46.10 -2.29
CA LEU A 181 -43.81 -45.62 -1.30
C LEU A 181 -44.25 -45.96 0.13
N PRO A 182 -43.32 -46.31 1.05
CA PRO A 182 -43.67 -46.57 2.44
C PRO A 182 -44.21 -45.32 3.16
N ASP A 183 -45.30 -45.46 3.91
CA ASP A 183 -45.94 -44.34 4.64
C ASP A 183 -44.99 -43.63 5.62
N TRP A 184 -44.07 -44.37 6.24
CA TRP A 184 -43.08 -43.81 7.16
C TRP A 184 -42.10 -42.85 6.48
N LEU A 185 -41.83 -43.05 5.19
CA LEU A 185 -40.94 -42.23 4.38
C LEU A 185 -41.67 -40.99 3.88
N VAL A 186 -42.90 -41.15 3.38
CA VAL A 186 -43.71 -40.04 2.86
C VAL A 186 -44.00 -39.00 3.94
N THR A 187 -44.26 -39.44 5.18
CA THR A 187 -44.51 -38.54 6.33
C THR A 187 -43.28 -37.80 6.85
N ARG A 188 -42.06 -38.22 6.49
CA ARG A 188 -40.79 -37.62 6.96
C ARG A 188 -39.94 -37.00 5.85
N LEU A 189 -40.37 -37.15 4.61
CA LEU A 189 -39.63 -36.70 3.44
C LEU A 189 -39.35 -35.19 3.48
N ASP A 190 -40.35 -34.40 3.89
CA ASP A 190 -40.23 -32.95 4.03
C ASP A 190 -39.16 -32.56 5.07
N ALA A 191 -39.14 -33.25 6.21
CA ALA A 191 -38.12 -33.03 7.23
C ALA A 191 -36.70 -33.42 6.77
N PHE A 192 -36.54 -34.51 6.02
CA PHE A 192 -35.24 -34.87 5.43
C PHE A 192 -34.79 -33.84 4.39
N ALA A 193 -35.72 -33.35 3.56
CA ALA A 193 -35.44 -32.33 2.57
C ALA A 193 -35.07 -30.99 3.24
N ALA A 194 -35.76 -30.62 4.31
CA ALA A 194 -35.45 -29.46 5.15
C ALA A 194 -34.04 -29.55 5.79
N LEU A 195 -33.65 -30.73 6.29
CA LEU A 195 -32.29 -30.96 6.79
C LEU A 195 -31.21 -30.81 5.71
N LEU A 196 -31.47 -31.29 4.49
CA LEU A 196 -30.56 -31.13 3.36
C LEU A 196 -30.38 -29.64 3.00
N VAL A 197 -31.48 -28.89 2.95
CA VAL A 197 -31.45 -27.44 2.69
C VAL A 197 -30.68 -26.72 3.79
N ALA A 198 -30.95 -27.03 5.07
CA ALA A 198 -30.20 -26.46 6.19
C ALA A 198 -28.70 -26.76 6.10
N ALA A 199 -28.29 -27.96 5.69
CA ALA A 199 -26.88 -28.28 5.49
C ALA A 199 -26.21 -27.41 4.40
N VAL A 200 -26.92 -27.12 3.30
CA VAL A 200 -26.48 -26.19 2.26
C VAL A 200 -26.40 -24.75 2.78
N ALA A 201 -27.36 -24.34 3.61
CA ALA A 201 -27.37 -23.04 4.30
C ALA A 201 -26.12 -22.88 5.17
N PHE A 202 -25.87 -23.83 6.07
CA PHE A 202 -24.70 -23.78 6.98
C PHE A 202 -23.38 -23.82 6.21
N ARG A 203 -23.28 -24.56 5.11
CA ARG A 203 -22.11 -24.50 4.22
C ARG A 203 -21.91 -23.10 3.63
N SER A 204 -22.99 -22.42 3.27
CA SER A 204 -22.95 -21.06 2.74
C SER A 204 -22.55 -20.05 3.82
N VAL A 205 -23.14 -20.16 5.02
CA VAL A 205 -22.77 -19.39 6.21
C VAL A 205 -21.29 -19.53 6.52
N TRP A 206 -20.77 -20.76 6.58
CA TRP A 206 -19.36 -21.00 6.86
C TRP A 206 -18.45 -20.35 5.81
N ARG A 207 -18.75 -20.56 4.51
CA ARG A 207 -17.89 -20.10 3.41
C ARG A 207 -17.95 -18.58 3.19
N LEU A 208 -19.10 -17.94 3.35
CA LEU A 208 -19.27 -16.49 3.15
C LEU A 208 -18.94 -15.73 4.43
N GLY A 209 -19.39 -16.24 5.58
CA GLY A 209 -19.07 -15.69 6.90
C GLY A 209 -17.57 -15.72 7.18
N SER A 210 -16.87 -16.82 6.89
CA SER A 210 -15.40 -16.86 7.08
C SER A 210 -14.69 -15.82 6.22
N ARG A 211 -15.13 -15.60 4.97
CA ARG A 211 -14.58 -14.56 4.10
C ARG A 211 -14.82 -13.16 4.65
N ALA A 212 -16.01 -12.87 5.18
CA ALA A 212 -16.32 -11.59 5.81
C ALA A 212 -15.44 -11.35 7.05
N VAL A 213 -15.26 -12.38 7.89
CA VAL A 213 -14.39 -12.32 9.08
C VAL A 213 -12.93 -12.12 8.69
N HIS A 214 -12.39 -12.90 7.74
CA HIS A 214 -11.02 -12.74 7.26
C HIS A 214 -10.79 -11.34 6.67
N SER A 215 -11.75 -10.81 5.89
CA SER A 215 -11.68 -9.44 5.37
C SER A 215 -11.66 -8.38 6.48
N LEU A 216 -12.39 -8.59 7.59
CA LEU A 216 -12.34 -7.69 8.76
C LEU A 216 -11.03 -7.80 9.55
N MET A 217 -10.35 -8.95 9.47
CA MET A 217 -9.04 -9.21 10.05
C MET A 217 -7.88 -8.76 9.15
N ASP A 218 -8.15 -8.02 8.08
CA ASP A 218 -7.17 -7.56 7.09
C ASP A 218 -6.39 -8.70 6.43
N ASP A 219 -7.05 -9.85 6.22
CA ASP A 219 -6.46 -10.98 5.50
C ASP A 219 -6.23 -10.66 4.02
N VAL A 220 -5.20 -11.26 3.44
CA VAL A 220 -4.73 -10.95 2.08
C VAL A 220 -4.65 -12.19 1.20
N PRO A 221 -4.83 -12.05 -0.13
CA PRO A 221 -4.70 -13.17 -1.04
C PRO A 221 -3.34 -13.87 -0.90
N ILE A 222 -3.37 -15.21 -0.86
CA ILE A 222 -2.17 -16.04 -0.70
C ILE A 222 -1.14 -15.69 -1.79
N GLY A 223 0.10 -15.47 -1.35
CA GLY A 223 1.23 -15.16 -2.21
C GLY A 223 1.24 -13.74 -2.80
N LEU A 224 0.27 -12.88 -2.47
CA LEU A 224 0.27 -11.49 -2.92
C LEU A 224 1.49 -10.72 -2.41
N VAL A 225 1.76 -10.82 -1.10
CA VAL A 225 2.90 -10.16 -0.44
C VAL A 225 4.22 -10.60 -1.08
N ASP A 226 4.37 -11.90 -1.36
CA ASP A 226 5.60 -12.43 -1.98
C ASP A 226 5.80 -11.93 -3.42
N ARG A 227 4.72 -11.80 -4.20
CA ARG A 227 4.79 -11.22 -5.55
C ARG A 227 5.17 -9.75 -5.50
N LEU A 228 4.50 -8.97 -4.65
CA LEU A 228 4.83 -7.55 -4.44
C LEU A 228 6.28 -7.39 -3.98
N LYS A 229 6.73 -8.21 -3.03
CA LYS A 229 8.10 -8.17 -2.53
C LYS A 229 9.10 -8.40 -3.66
N LYS A 230 8.92 -9.46 -4.45
CA LYS A 230 9.79 -9.75 -5.61
C LYS A 230 9.81 -8.63 -6.64
N ARG A 231 8.65 -7.99 -6.87
CA ARG A 231 8.53 -6.87 -7.81
C ARG A 231 9.30 -5.65 -7.29
N VAL A 232 9.10 -5.26 -6.03
CA VAL A 232 9.79 -4.12 -5.41
C VAL A 232 11.30 -4.39 -5.31
N GLU A 233 11.73 -5.61 -4.97
CA GLU A 233 13.15 -5.99 -4.93
C GLU A 233 13.83 -5.96 -6.31
N SER A 234 13.06 -5.97 -7.41
CA SER A 234 13.61 -5.87 -8.76
C SER A 234 13.81 -4.44 -9.26
N VAL A 235 13.38 -3.44 -8.47
CA VAL A 235 13.54 -2.02 -8.81
C VAL A 235 14.97 -1.57 -8.54
N ASP A 236 15.59 -0.94 -9.53
CA ASP A 236 16.94 -0.39 -9.39
C ASP A 236 17.00 0.65 -8.25
N GLY A 237 18.02 0.53 -7.40
CA GLY A 237 18.20 1.38 -6.22
C GLY A 237 17.57 0.85 -4.93
N VAL A 238 16.77 -0.22 -5.00
CA VAL A 238 16.32 -0.97 -3.82
C VAL A 238 17.39 -1.99 -3.42
N VAL A 239 17.74 -2.02 -2.13
CA VAL A 239 18.69 -2.99 -1.60
C VAL A 239 17.97 -4.33 -1.35
N PRO A 240 18.38 -5.43 -1.99
CA PRO A 240 17.72 -6.73 -1.82
C PRO A 240 17.71 -7.20 -0.37
N GLY A 241 16.62 -7.82 0.06
CA GLY A 241 16.47 -8.35 1.42
C GLY A 241 16.06 -7.31 2.48
N THR A 242 15.98 -6.03 2.13
CA THR A 242 15.48 -4.97 3.03
C THR A 242 13.98 -4.71 2.90
N VAL A 243 13.34 -5.29 1.88
CA VAL A 243 11.93 -5.03 1.58
C VAL A 243 11.02 -5.77 2.55
N ALA A 244 10.19 -4.99 3.25
CA ALA A 244 9.11 -5.47 4.11
C ALA A 244 7.79 -4.83 3.67
N ILE A 245 6.79 -5.66 3.40
CA ILE A 245 5.49 -5.22 2.89
C ILE A 245 4.40 -5.66 3.84
N ARG A 246 3.49 -4.75 4.16
CA ARG A 246 2.21 -5.03 4.82
C ARG A 246 1.11 -4.53 3.90
N THR A 247 0.03 -5.29 3.82
CA THR A 247 -1.09 -4.96 2.95
C THR A 247 -2.38 -5.28 3.67
N ARG A 248 -3.41 -4.48 3.39
CA ARG A 248 -4.79 -4.73 3.82
C ARG A 248 -5.76 -4.28 2.74
N PHE A 249 -6.99 -4.72 2.84
CA PHE A 249 -8.07 -4.32 1.93
C PHE A 249 -9.15 -3.57 2.70
N VAL A 250 -9.52 -2.40 2.20
CA VAL A 250 -10.74 -1.70 2.65
C VAL A 250 -11.72 -1.77 1.49
N GLY A 251 -12.76 -2.58 1.66
CA GLY A 251 -13.63 -3.01 0.56
C GLY A 251 -12.83 -3.67 -0.57
N ASN A 252 -12.76 -3.02 -1.74
CA ASN A 252 -12.01 -3.53 -2.89
C ASN A 252 -10.70 -2.77 -3.16
N ARG A 253 -10.32 -1.83 -2.29
CA ARG A 253 -9.09 -1.04 -2.45
C ARG A 253 -7.94 -1.62 -1.62
N PRO A 254 -6.80 -1.96 -2.24
CA PRO A 254 -5.61 -2.38 -1.53
C PRO A 254 -4.89 -1.16 -0.93
N PHE A 255 -4.52 -1.27 0.35
CA PHE A 255 -3.63 -0.35 1.03
C PHE A 255 -2.31 -1.08 1.29
N VAL A 256 -1.21 -0.53 0.78
CA VAL A 256 0.10 -1.20 0.78
C VAL A 256 1.13 -0.33 1.49
N GLU A 257 1.60 -0.79 2.65
CA GLU A 257 2.73 -0.18 3.35
C GLU A 257 4.00 -0.92 2.93
N VAL A 258 4.97 -0.18 2.39
CA VAL A 258 6.27 -0.73 1.99
C VAL A 258 7.36 -0.05 2.79
N LYS A 259 8.23 -0.84 3.40
CA LYS A 259 9.53 -0.39 3.89
C LYS A 259 10.60 -0.98 3.00
N LEU A 260 11.53 -0.14 2.56
CA LEU A 260 12.63 -0.58 1.72
C LEU A 260 13.92 0.16 2.06
N GLY A 261 15.04 -0.53 1.85
CA GLY A 261 16.38 0.03 1.95
C GLY A 261 16.86 0.60 0.62
N THR A 262 17.56 1.73 0.65
CA THR A 262 18.31 2.28 -0.48
C THR A 262 19.77 2.54 -0.10
N ILE A 263 20.61 2.88 -1.07
CA ILE A 263 22.02 3.17 -0.85
C ILE A 263 22.22 4.34 0.12
N ARG A 264 23.24 4.23 0.98
CA ARG A 264 23.57 5.30 1.94
C ARG A 264 24.14 6.51 1.22
N GLY A 265 23.72 7.71 1.65
CA GLY A 265 24.16 8.97 1.04
C GLY A 265 23.39 9.37 -0.23
N ALA A 266 22.34 8.64 -0.61
CA ALA A 266 21.37 9.13 -1.59
C ALA A 266 20.76 10.46 -1.12
N SER A 267 20.53 11.40 -2.05
CA SER A 267 19.79 12.62 -1.73
C SER A 267 18.33 12.30 -1.38
N LEU A 268 17.68 13.19 -0.63
CA LEU A 268 16.26 13.05 -0.32
C LEU A 268 15.42 12.99 -1.60
N GLU A 269 15.76 13.79 -2.60
CA GLU A 269 15.11 13.78 -3.92
C GLU A 269 15.25 12.42 -4.63
N SER A 270 16.43 11.80 -4.55
CA SER A 270 16.66 10.47 -5.15
C SER A 270 15.85 9.39 -4.43
N ALA A 271 15.78 9.46 -3.10
CA ALA A 271 14.95 8.56 -2.30
C ALA A 271 13.45 8.73 -2.60
N HIS A 272 13.01 9.98 -2.81
CA HIS A 272 11.62 10.27 -3.18
C HIS A 272 11.28 9.74 -4.59
N GLN A 273 12.17 9.94 -5.56
CA GLN A 273 12.01 9.37 -6.89
C GLN A 273 11.92 7.84 -6.85
N LEU A 274 12.73 7.19 -6.02
CA LEU A 274 12.64 5.74 -5.80
C LEU A 274 11.28 5.34 -5.22
N SER A 275 10.74 6.10 -4.26
CA SER A 275 9.39 5.84 -3.73
C SER A 275 8.31 5.94 -4.81
N GLU A 276 8.35 6.96 -5.68
CA GLU A 276 7.36 7.10 -6.77
C GLU A 276 7.43 5.94 -7.77
N ILE A 277 8.63 5.45 -8.08
CA ILE A 277 8.82 4.29 -8.94
C ILE A 277 8.17 3.06 -8.29
N VAL A 278 8.46 2.82 -7.01
CA VAL A 278 7.91 1.69 -6.26
C VAL A 278 6.38 1.76 -6.16
N GLU A 279 5.79 2.94 -5.94
CA GLU A 279 4.34 3.13 -5.93
C GLU A 279 3.70 2.77 -7.27
N LYS A 280 4.31 3.17 -8.40
CA LYS A 280 3.85 2.81 -9.74
C LYS A 280 3.92 1.30 -9.99
N GLU A 281 4.98 0.65 -9.52
CA GLU A 281 5.18 -0.79 -9.68
C GLU A 281 4.16 -1.60 -8.85
N ILE A 282 3.81 -1.12 -7.65
CA ILE A 282 2.73 -1.70 -6.82
C ILE A 282 1.39 -1.55 -7.54
N ASN A 283 1.07 -0.34 -8.01
CA ASN A 283 -0.19 -0.08 -8.73
C ASN A 283 -0.32 -0.91 -10.01
N ALA A 284 0.80 -1.17 -10.71
CA ALA A 284 0.80 -2.05 -11.88
C ALA A 284 0.46 -3.52 -11.54
N GLU A 285 0.80 -3.99 -10.34
CA GLU A 285 0.54 -5.38 -9.90
C GLU A 285 -0.88 -5.56 -9.32
N VAL A 286 -1.37 -4.59 -8.54
CA VAL A 286 -2.64 -4.75 -7.77
C VAL A 286 -3.76 -3.79 -8.17
N GLY A 287 -3.52 -2.87 -9.09
CA GLY A 287 -4.51 -1.90 -9.56
C GLY A 287 -4.50 -0.58 -8.77
N ASP A 288 -5.68 -0.04 -8.47
CA ASP A 288 -5.90 1.24 -7.77
C ASP A 288 -5.52 1.14 -6.27
N ALA A 289 -4.23 0.93 -5.98
CA ALA A 289 -3.69 0.81 -4.63
C ALA A 289 -3.34 2.18 -4.04
N GLU A 290 -3.56 2.31 -2.73
CA GLU A 290 -2.97 3.39 -1.95
C GLU A 290 -1.70 2.86 -1.28
N ALA A 291 -0.56 3.24 -1.84
CA ALA A 291 0.75 2.81 -1.36
C ALA A 291 1.39 3.90 -0.49
N THR A 292 2.06 3.49 0.58
CA THR A 292 2.92 4.35 1.40
C THR A 292 4.29 3.71 1.48
N VAL A 293 5.30 4.40 0.93
CA VAL A 293 6.67 3.88 0.87
C VAL A 293 7.55 4.62 1.87
N HIS A 294 8.13 3.87 2.81
CA HIS A 294 9.15 4.33 3.72
C HIS A 294 10.52 3.85 3.27
N VAL A 295 11.38 4.80 2.92
CA VAL A 295 12.74 4.54 2.42
C VAL A 295 13.74 4.75 3.54
N GLU A 296 14.56 3.74 3.82
CA GLU A 296 15.61 3.77 4.84
C GLU A 296 16.99 3.61 4.18
N PRO A 297 18.05 4.28 4.69
CA PRO A 297 19.41 4.00 4.23
C PRO A 297 19.87 2.62 4.71
N ALA A 298 20.34 1.78 3.79
CA ALA A 298 20.79 0.43 4.07
C ALA A 298 22.25 0.23 3.66
N ALA A 299 23.04 -0.39 4.53
CA ALA A 299 24.40 -0.80 4.22
C ALA A 299 24.39 -1.96 3.23
N THR A 300 25.27 -1.92 2.23
CA THR A 300 25.43 -3.03 1.26
C THR A 300 26.81 -3.66 1.38
N PRO A 301 26.99 -4.96 1.11
CA PRO A 301 28.30 -5.61 1.20
C PRO A 301 29.36 -4.99 0.28
N ASP A 302 28.91 -4.49 -0.87
CA ASP A 302 29.77 -3.96 -1.94
C ASP A 302 29.92 -2.43 -1.87
N GLU A 303 29.42 -1.78 -0.81
CA GLU A 303 29.52 -0.33 -0.69
C GLU A 303 31.00 0.12 -0.60
N PRO A 304 31.39 1.20 -1.30
CA PRO A 304 32.70 1.78 -1.14
C PRO A 304 32.93 2.21 0.31
N ARG A 305 34.11 1.94 0.88
CA ARG A 305 34.46 2.35 2.25
C ARG A 305 34.30 3.85 2.48
N ALA A 306 34.58 4.65 1.44
CA ALA A 306 34.35 6.09 1.47
C ALA A 306 32.87 6.45 1.69
N ALA A 307 31.94 5.70 1.09
CA ALA A 307 30.51 5.89 1.30
C ALA A 307 30.10 5.50 2.72
N SER A 308 30.62 4.41 3.28
CA SER A 308 30.36 4.01 4.67
C SER A 308 30.82 5.08 5.66
N ILE A 309 32.05 5.61 5.49
CA ILE A 309 32.61 6.66 6.37
C ILE A 309 31.77 7.94 6.28
N ARG A 310 31.40 8.37 5.07
CA ARG A 310 30.51 9.53 4.89
C ARG A 310 29.13 9.30 5.50
N ALA A 311 28.57 8.10 5.38
CA ALA A 311 27.29 7.76 5.98
C ALA A 311 27.33 7.85 7.52
N VAL A 312 28.43 7.41 8.15
CA VAL A 312 28.64 7.56 9.61
C VAL A 312 28.70 9.03 10.00
N ALA A 313 29.48 9.83 9.26
CA ALA A 313 29.56 11.27 9.53
C ALA A 313 28.17 11.95 9.43
N HIS A 314 27.42 11.64 8.37
CA HIS A 314 26.08 12.17 8.17
C HIS A 314 25.10 11.73 9.28
N GLN A 315 25.19 10.50 9.76
CA GLN A 315 24.37 10.00 10.87
C GLN A 315 24.63 10.77 12.18
N LEU A 316 25.86 11.25 12.37
CA LEU A 316 26.24 12.09 13.51
C LEU A 316 25.91 13.58 13.29
N GLY A 317 25.35 13.96 12.14
CA GLY A 317 25.12 15.35 11.76
C GLY A 317 26.41 16.13 11.50
N LEU A 318 27.52 15.42 11.19
CA LEU A 318 28.83 16.01 10.95
C LEU A 318 29.10 16.14 9.45
N ARG A 319 29.70 17.27 9.06
CA ARG A 319 30.11 17.53 7.69
C ARG A 319 31.57 17.15 7.53
N VAL A 320 31.85 16.28 6.56
CA VAL A 320 33.21 15.84 6.25
C VAL A 320 33.50 16.05 4.78
N HIS A 321 34.72 16.44 4.48
CA HIS A 321 35.21 16.61 3.12
C HIS A 321 36.65 16.09 3.00
N ASN A 322 37.18 16.10 1.77
CA ASN A 322 38.53 15.61 1.45
C ASN A 322 38.86 14.19 2.00
N LEU A 323 37.88 13.29 1.99
CA LEU A 323 38.08 11.91 2.45
C LEU A 323 38.98 11.14 1.47
N ASN A 324 40.19 10.82 1.93
CA ASN A 324 41.19 10.02 1.23
C ASN A 324 41.38 8.69 1.95
N ILE A 325 41.44 7.59 1.21
CA ILE A 325 41.63 6.25 1.76
C ILE A 325 42.82 5.59 1.08
N TYR A 326 43.82 5.21 1.87
CA TYR A 326 45.02 4.51 1.43
C TYR A 326 45.03 3.08 1.98
N LEU A 327 45.64 2.14 1.25
CA LEU A 327 45.86 0.78 1.70
C LEU A 327 47.36 0.53 1.88
N LEU A 328 47.81 0.40 3.12
CA LEU A 328 49.21 0.18 3.48
C LEU A 328 49.35 -1.14 4.23
N ALA A 329 50.11 -2.09 3.68
CA ALA A 329 50.43 -3.35 4.36
C ALA A 329 49.21 -4.12 4.95
N ARG A 330 48.06 -4.07 4.25
CA ARG A 330 46.75 -4.65 4.65
C ARG A 330 45.99 -3.88 5.75
N GLU A 331 46.45 -2.69 6.12
CA GLU A 331 45.74 -1.73 6.97
C GLU A 331 45.22 -0.56 6.13
N MET A 332 43.98 -0.16 6.35
CA MET A 332 43.41 1.02 5.69
C MET A 332 43.75 2.27 6.48
N HIS A 333 44.12 3.35 5.80
CA HIS A 333 44.35 4.65 6.39
C HIS A 333 43.33 5.63 5.80
N ALA A 334 42.41 6.12 6.60
CA ALA A 334 41.41 7.11 6.19
C ALA A 334 41.79 8.48 6.76
N GLU A 335 42.03 9.44 5.87
CA GLU A 335 42.27 10.84 6.19
C GLU A 335 41.05 11.65 5.76
N LEU A 336 40.52 12.49 6.64
CA LEU A 336 39.35 13.31 6.35
C LEU A 336 39.38 14.63 7.13
N ASP A 337 38.75 15.63 6.54
CA ASP A 337 38.63 16.95 7.15
C ASP A 337 37.20 17.06 7.71
N LEU A 338 37.09 17.40 9.00
CA LEU A 338 35.84 17.55 9.74
C LEU A 338 35.54 19.05 9.89
N GLU A 339 34.49 19.50 9.22
CA GLU A 339 34.03 20.88 9.27
C GLU A 339 33.18 21.13 10.53
N LEU A 340 33.58 22.12 11.32
CA LEU A 340 32.90 22.50 12.56
C LEU A 340 32.72 24.01 12.65
N PRO A 341 31.67 24.52 13.32
CA PRO A 341 31.51 25.95 13.53
C PRO A 341 32.73 26.59 14.20
N ASP A 342 33.14 27.76 13.70
CA ASP A 342 34.32 28.51 14.15
C ASP A 342 34.25 29.02 15.60
N HIS A 343 33.05 29.13 16.18
CA HIS A 343 32.84 29.52 17.58
C HIS A 343 33.11 28.40 18.61
N LEU A 344 33.30 27.16 18.17
CA LEU A 344 33.58 26.04 19.09
C LEU A 344 34.99 26.12 19.67
N THR A 345 35.14 25.71 20.94
CA THR A 345 36.46 25.55 21.54
C THR A 345 37.18 24.33 20.95
N LEU A 346 38.53 24.33 20.98
CA LEU A 346 39.31 23.18 20.52
C LEU A 346 38.95 21.88 21.27
N ALA A 347 38.62 21.98 22.56
CA ALA A 347 38.18 20.83 23.35
C ALA A 347 36.82 20.26 22.88
N GLU A 348 35.89 21.12 22.48
CA GLU A 348 34.61 20.72 21.87
C GLU A 348 34.83 20.08 20.51
N ALA A 349 35.64 20.72 19.66
CA ALA A 349 35.97 20.21 18.34
C ALA A 349 36.64 18.83 18.41
N HIS A 350 37.55 18.64 19.37
CA HIS A 350 38.21 17.36 19.60
C HIS A 350 37.22 16.26 20.02
N ARG A 351 36.20 16.58 20.85
CA ARG A 351 35.16 15.59 21.20
C ARG A 351 34.33 15.15 20.00
N HIS A 352 34.02 16.05 19.07
CA HIS A 352 33.34 15.69 17.83
C HIS A 352 34.20 14.76 16.96
N SER A 353 35.49 15.07 16.83
CA SER A 353 36.45 14.23 16.12
C SER A 353 36.59 12.84 16.74
N GLU A 354 36.78 12.72 18.06
CA GLU A 354 36.84 11.42 18.75
C GLU A 354 35.55 10.60 18.56
N THR A 355 34.40 11.27 18.58
CA THR A 355 33.09 10.60 18.39
C THR A 355 32.98 10.04 16.99
N LEU A 356 33.38 10.82 15.98
CA LEU A 356 33.40 10.40 14.58
C LEU A 356 34.38 9.23 14.37
N GLU A 357 35.60 9.34 14.90
CA GLU A 357 36.61 8.28 14.82
C GLU A 357 36.09 6.97 15.41
N LYS A 358 35.57 6.99 16.65
CA LYS A 358 35.01 5.80 17.31
C LYS A 358 33.86 5.19 16.51
N ALA A 359 33.01 6.01 15.89
CA ALA A 359 31.91 5.54 15.07
C ALA A 359 32.39 4.89 13.77
N ILE A 360 33.40 5.47 13.10
CA ILE A 360 34.02 4.90 11.89
C ILE A 360 34.67 3.54 12.21
N LEU A 361 35.44 3.46 13.31
CA LEU A 361 36.08 2.22 13.75
C LEU A 361 35.09 1.10 14.06
N LYS A 362 33.89 1.46 14.54
CA LYS A 362 32.80 0.50 14.81
C LYS A 362 32.12 0.00 13.54
N GLU A 363 31.98 0.87 12.54
CA GLU A 363 31.26 0.57 11.29
C GLU A 363 32.13 -0.19 10.28
N VAL A 364 33.37 0.25 10.08
CA VAL A 364 34.25 -0.28 9.04
C VAL A 364 34.88 -1.60 9.50
N ARG A 365 34.49 -2.70 8.84
CA ARG A 365 35.07 -4.02 9.11
C ARG A 365 36.51 -4.11 8.58
N GLY A 366 37.46 -4.36 9.47
CA GLY A 366 38.88 -4.60 9.16
C GLY A 366 39.82 -3.63 9.88
N PRO A 367 41.14 -3.83 9.79
CA PRO A 367 42.10 -2.90 10.36
C PRO A 367 42.06 -1.57 9.61
N ILE A 368 41.69 -0.50 10.32
CA ILE A 368 41.63 0.86 9.80
C ILE A 368 42.20 1.83 10.84
N ARG A 369 43.03 2.75 10.36
CA ARG A 369 43.51 3.93 11.08
C ARG A 369 42.80 5.16 10.51
N VAL A 370 42.25 5.98 11.38
CA VAL A 370 41.52 7.19 10.99
C VAL A 370 42.31 8.40 11.46
N THR A 371 42.44 9.42 10.62
CA THR A 371 43.05 10.71 10.95
C THR A 371 42.07 11.79 10.54
N VAL A 372 41.63 12.58 11.52
CA VAL A 372 40.62 13.63 11.33
C VAL A 372 41.30 14.98 11.53
N HIS A 373 41.34 15.80 10.48
CA HIS A 373 41.73 17.21 10.61
C HIS A 373 40.51 18.05 10.96
N LEU A 374 40.71 19.07 11.79
CA LEU A 374 39.64 19.97 12.22
C LEU A 374 39.70 21.23 11.36
N GLU A 375 38.59 21.53 10.68
CA GLU A 375 38.47 22.73 9.87
C GLU A 375 37.35 23.64 10.37
N PRO A 376 37.63 24.93 10.58
CA PRO A 376 36.60 25.89 10.95
C PRO A 376 35.71 26.21 9.74
N ARG A 377 34.40 26.13 9.94
CA ARG A 377 33.36 26.52 9.01
C ARG A 377 32.71 27.80 9.51
N SER A 378 32.88 28.88 8.76
CA SER A 378 32.13 30.11 8.98
C SER A 378 30.77 30.04 8.28
N GLU A 379 29.70 30.39 8.98
CA GLU A 379 28.35 30.43 8.41
C GLU A 379 28.01 31.79 7.80
N GLU A 380 28.78 32.84 8.12
CA GLU A 380 28.55 34.18 7.64
C GLU A 380 29.35 34.46 6.35
N PRO A 381 28.77 35.18 5.38
CA PRO A 381 29.52 35.66 4.22
C PRO A 381 30.67 36.55 4.68
N ARG A 382 31.88 36.26 4.18
CA ARG A 382 33.03 37.09 4.49
C ARG A 382 32.97 38.42 3.72
N PRO A 383 33.33 39.55 4.35
CA PRO A 383 33.41 40.82 3.66
C PRO A 383 34.56 40.78 2.64
N ALA A 384 34.27 41.21 1.41
CA ALA A 384 35.25 41.24 0.33
C ALA A 384 35.13 42.55 -0.46
N VAL A 385 36.26 43.15 -0.83
CA VAL A 385 36.31 44.39 -1.61
C VAL A 385 37.22 44.20 -2.82
N ARG A 386 36.75 44.60 -4.01
CA ARG A 386 37.58 44.61 -5.22
C ARG A 386 38.77 45.55 -5.07
N HIS A 387 39.95 45.07 -5.44
CA HIS A 387 41.18 45.84 -5.27
C HIS A 387 42.00 45.90 -6.57
N GLU A 388 41.71 46.93 -7.36
CA GLU A 388 42.36 47.24 -8.65
C GLU A 388 43.91 47.20 -8.62
N PRO A 389 44.61 47.75 -7.62
CA PRO A 389 46.07 47.67 -7.58
C PRO A 389 46.60 46.23 -7.49
N SER A 390 45.89 45.36 -6.76
CA SER A 390 46.25 43.94 -6.67
C SER A 390 45.92 43.19 -7.96
N ALA A 391 44.84 43.55 -8.65
CA ALA A 391 44.51 42.99 -9.97
C ALA A 391 45.64 43.22 -10.98
N ARG A 392 46.13 44.47 -11.08
CA ARG A 392 47.26 44.79 -11.98
C ARG A 392 48.53 44.02 -11.62
N ARG A 393 48.83 43.87 -10.32
CA ARG A 393 49.98 43.09 -9.85
C ARG A 393 49.87 41.61 -10.25
N VAL A 394 48.68 41.03 -10.17
CA VAL A 394 48.41 39.66 -10.63
C VAL A 394 48.60 39.54 -12.14
N GLU A 395 48.08 40.49 -12.93
CA GLU A 395 48.27 40.51 -14.39
C GLU A 395 49.75 40.60 -14.79
N GLU A 396 50.53 41.45 -14.11
CA GLU A 396 51.97 41.56 -14.32
C GLU A 396 52.68 40.23 -14.05
N VAL A 397 52.34 39.53 -12.96
CA VAL A 397 52.90 38.21 -12.64
C VAL A 397 52.47 37.14 -13.66
N LEU A 398 51.21 37.16 -14.12
CA LEU A 398 50.77 36.23 -15.16
C LEU A 398 51.50 36.46 -16.49
N SER A 399 51.87 37.70 -16.82
CA SER A 399 52.59 38.02 -18.06
C SER A 399 53.99 37.39 -18.15
N ILE A 400 54.60 37.08 -17.00
CA ILE A 400 55.96 36.50 -16.91
C ILE A 400 55.94 34.97 -16.70
N LEU A 401 54.79 34.40 -16.32
CA LEU A 401 54.68 32.97 -16.03
C LEU A 401 54.42 32.16 -17.32
N PRO A 402 55.31 31.20 -17.68
CA PRO A 402 55.09 30.37 -18.85
C PRO A 402 53.84 29.49 -18.74
N GLU A 403 53.40 29.18 -17.52
CA GLU A 403 52.18 28.42 -17.21
C GLU A 403 50.88 29.24 -17.41
N ALA A 404 50.97 30.57 -17.57
CA ALA A 404 49.83 31.48 -17.65
C ALA A 404 49.37 31.77 -19.09
N LYS A 405 49.74 30.92 -20.07
CA LYS A 405 49.19 31.03 -21.43
C LYS A 405 47.67 30.87 -21.41
N ASN A 406 46.98 31.75 -22.14
CA ASN A 406 45.53 31.82 -22.26
C ASN A 406 44.81 31.93 -20.89
N VAL A 407 45.35 32.77 -20.00
CA VAL A 407 44.75 33.08 -18.70
C VAL A 407 44.30 34.53 -18.65
N THR A 408 43.08 34.77 -18.19
CA THR A 408 42.50 36.09 -17.92
C THR A 408 42.19 36.24 -16.44
N VAL A 409 42.35 37.44 -15.89
CA VAL A 409 41.98 37.75 -14.50
C VAL A 409 40.53 38.21 -14.49
N SER A 410 39.65 37.47 -13.83
CA SER A 410 38.22 37.81 -13.74
C SER A 410 37.94 38.75 -12.57
N ASP A 411 38.54 38.48 -11.40
CA ASP A 411 38.36 39.29 -10.20
C ASP A 411 39.53 39.15 -9.23
N VAL A 412 39.81 40.20 -8.46
CA VAL A 412 40.77 40.18 -7.34
C VAL A 412 40.15 40.90 -6.15
N LEU A 413 39.88 40.11 -5.11
CA LEU A 413 39.20 40.54 -3.90
C LEU A 413 40.16 40.58 -2.72
N VAL A 414 40.10 41.64 -1.93
CA VAL A 414 40.72 41.70 -0.60
C VAL A 414 39.69 41.22 0.41
N THR A 415 40.07 40.21 1.18
CA THR A 415 39.32 39.67 2.32
C THR A 415 40.07 39.91 3.62
N ASP A 416 39.47 39.55 4.74
CA ASP A 416 40.08 39.54 6.07
C ASP A 416 41.26 38.56 6.20
N GLU A 417 41.32 37.52 5.36
CA GLU A 417 42.42 36.54 5.33
C GLU A 417 43.46 36.79 4.22
N GLY A 418 43.26 37.78 3.34
CA GLY A 418 44.19 38.12 2.26
C GLY A 418 43.54 38.25 0.90
N LEU A 419 44.34 38.13 -0.16
CA LEU A 419 43.87 38.29 -1.53
C LEU A 419 43.28 36.98 -2.07
N VAL A 420 42.07 37.06 -2.62
CA VAL A 420 41.42 36.00 -3.38
C VAL A 420 41.45 36.39 -4.84
N VAL A 421 42.07 35.55 -5.66
CA VAL A 421 42.25 35.78 -7.10
C VAL A 421 41.39 34.79 -7.88
N THR A 422 40.55 35.29 -8.78
CA THR A 422 39.76 34.48 -9.70
C THR A 422 40.30 34.64 -11.12
N LEU A 423 40.64 33.51 -11.74
CA LEU A 423 41.20 33.42 -13.06
C LEU A 423 40.31 32.57 -13.96
N GLU A 424 40.26 32.92 -15.23
CA GLU A 424 39.74 32.08 -16.30
C GLU A 424 40.92 31.56 -17.11
N LYS A 425 40.95 30.24 -17.38
CA LYS A 425 42.00 29.63 -18.18
C LYS A 425 41.39 28.75 -19.26
N ALA A 426 41.74 29.04 -20.52
CA ALA A 426 41.28 28.24 -21.63
C ALA A 426 42.12 26.96 -21.81
N PHE A 427 41.44 25.84 -22.03
CA PHE A 427 42.02 24.53 -22.29
C PHE A 427 41.46 23.94 -23.58
N SER A 428 42.28 23.16 -24.29
CA SER A 428 41.78 22.38 -25.43
C SER A 428 40.78 21.32 -24.97
N GLY A 429 39.65 21.17 -25.69
CA GLY A 429 38.61 20.18 -25.40
C GLY A 429 39.06 18.71 -25.46
N THR A 430 40.27 18.43 -25.97
CA THR A 430 40.87 17.08 -25.96
C THR A 430 41.74 16.81 -24.73
N THR A 431 41.98 17.81 -23.87
CA THR A 431 42.79 17.67 -22.66
C THR A 431 42.01 16.89 -21.60
N SER A 432 42.64 15.90 -20.96
CA SER A 432 41.97 15.16 -19.89
C SER A 432 41.76 16.01 -18.65
N LEU A 433 40.69 15.77 -17.90
CA LEU A 433 40.41 16.47 -16.64
C LEU A 433 41.58 16.38 -15.65
N ALA A 434 42.25 15.24 -15.58
CA ALA A 434 43.42 15.05 -14.73
C ALA A 434 44.59 15.96 -15.13
N GLN A 435 44.86 16.10 -16.44
CA GLN A 435 45.89 17.01 -16.95
C GLN A 435 45.49 18.48 -16.74
N THR A 436 44.23 18.83 -16.96
CA THR A 436 43.69 20.17 -16.67
C THR A 436 43.92 20.52 -15.20
N HIS A 437 43.59 19.62 -14.26
CA HIS A 437 43.86 19.81 -12.83
C HIS A 437 45.35 19.99 -12.51
N GLN A 438 46.23 19.20 -13.12
CA GLN A 438 47.68 19.34 -12.91
C GLN A 438 48.20 20.71 -13.38
N LEU A 439 47.72 21.20 -14.53
CA LEU A 439 48.10 22.50 -15.07
C LEU A 439 47.56 23.66 -14.22
N MET A 440 46.32 23.55 -13.72
CA MET A 440 45.75 24.54 -12.79
C MET A 440 46.52 24.56 -11.46
N ALA A 441 46.80 23.40 -10.86
CA ALA A 441 47.57 23.30 -9.63
C ALA A 441 49.02 23.78 -9.78
N GLY A 442 49.60 23.68 -10.99
CA GLY A 442 50.88 24.30 -11.33
C GLY A 442 50.80 25.83 -11.29
N LEU A 443 49.79 26.40 -11.95
CA LEU A 443 49.56 27.84 -11.99
C LEU A 443 49.27 28.43 -10.60
N GLU A 444 48.41 27.78 -9.82
CA GLU A 444 48.11 28.18 -8.44
C GLU A 444 49.39 28.25 -7.58
N ARG A 445 50.26 27.23 -7.65
CA ARG A 445 51.54 27.23 -6.93
C ARG A 445 52.46 28.37 -7.39
N ALA A 446 52.51 28.66 -8.69
CA ALA A 446 53.33 29.75 -9.23
C ALA A 446 52.86 31.13 -8.76
N ILE A 447 51.55 31.33 -8.65
CA ILE A 447 50.95 32.57 -8.13
C ILE A 447 51.24 32.72 -6.63
N HIS A 448 50.99 31.68 -5.82
CA HIS A 448 51.32 31.71 -4.39
C HIS A 448 52.81 31.98 -4.13
N ALA A 449 53.70 31.46 -4.98
CA ALA A 449 55.14 31.72 -4.87
C ALA A 449 55.52 33.17 -5.23
N SER A 450 54.78 33.81 -6.14
CA SER A 450 55.08 35.14 -6.66
C SER A 450 54.38 36.26 -5.89
N ILE A 451 53.20 36.00 -5.33
CA ILE A 451 52.40 36.95 -4.56
C ILE A 451 51.99 36.27 -3.24
N PRO A 452 52.83 36.37 -2.19
CA PRO A 452 52.58 35.73 -0.90
C PRO A 452 51.31 36.21 -0.17
N GLU A 453 50.77 37.36 -0.57
CA GLU A 453 49.52 37.95 -0.05
C GLU A 453 48.26 37.22 -0.57
N VAL A 454 48.39 36.41 -1.62
CA VAL A 454 47.31 35.60 -2.17
C VAL A 454 47.09 34.37 -1.28
N THR A 455 45.90 34.30 -0.68
CA THR A 455 45.50 33.16 0.16
C THR A 455 44.69 32.12 -0.59
N ARG A 456 43.96 32.51 -1.65
CA ARG A 456 43.21 31.58 -2.51
C ARG A 456 43.29 31.98 -3.97
N VAL A 457 43.46 30.99 -4.84
CA VAL A 457 43.34 31.13 -6.29
C VAL A 457 42.21 30.22 -6.78
N HIS A 458 41.19 30.81 -7.39
CA HIS A 458 40.14 30.09 -8.09
C HIS A 458 40.43 30.14 -9.59
N ILE A 459 40.61 28.98 -10.22
CA ILE A 459 40.84 28.89 -11.66
C ILE A 459 39.63 28.22 -12.29
N ASN A 460 38.86 28.97 -13.07
CA ASN A 460 37.76 28.47 -13.87
C ASN A 460 38.30 27.97 -15.22
N PRO A 461 38.23 26.66 -15.49
CA PRO A 461 38.63 26.13 -16.78
C PRO A 461 37.55 26.44 -17.83
N GLU A 462 37.94 27.07 -18.93
CA GLU A 462 37.12 27.26 -20.12
C GLU A 462 37.62 26.36 -21.26
N ILE A 463 36.75 26.05 -22.22
CA ILE A 463 37.14 25.28 -23.41
C ILE A 463 37.47 26.29 -24.50
N ASP A 464 38.69 26.24 -25.04
CA ASP A 464 39.08 26.99 -26.24
C ASP A 464 38.15 26.54 -27.39
N SER A 465 37.30 27.46 -27.85
CA SER A 465 36.32 27.26 -28.92
C SER A 465 36.94 27.06 -30.30
#